data_AF-A0A429A6G7-F1
#
_entry.id   AF-A0A429A6G7-F1
#
_cell.length_a   1.000
_cell.length_b   1.000
_cell.length_c   1.000
_cell.angle_alpha   90.00
_cell.angle_beta   90.00
_cell.angle_gamma   90.00
#
_symmetry.space_group_name_H-M   'P 1'
#
loop_
_entity.id
_entity.type
_entity.pdbx_description
1 polymer ?
#
loop_
_entity_poly.entity_id
_entity_poly.type
_entity_poly.pdbx_seq_one_letter_code
_entity_poly.pdbx_strand_id
1 'polypeptide(L)'
;MHSEHEDHDDDHVHGPHSPHSHAAPDGVTSPPLPANLPGQLALLTATAVHHQVFTVVRLRSGYDLAEVDAFLARVETTLSLLWQDNAQLRERVRATEVSTGAETLAAAHRAAQEALEAAQHEARQILATAHRDAERLRQEAESAAGALTQATRQTLDEQLGHLEHAITDQGRHLQHNLHTQLGHLRAALEQLTTHDHPPGHGAHEAASSPRPFSAQPHLPVRDTADRH
;
A
#
# COMPACT_ATOMS: atom_id res chain seq x y z
N MET A 1 22.36 25.06 3.66
CA MET A 1 22.16 24.39 2.36
C MET A 1 23.47 23.71 2.04
N HIS A 2 23.65 22.48 2.55
CA HIS A 2 24.77 21.61 2.21
C HIS A 2 24.24 20.64 1.14
N SER A 3 24.87 20.63 -0.02
CA SER A 3 24.64 19.63 -1.06
C SER A 3 25.99 18.99 -1.36
N GLU A 4 26.27 17.90 -0.65
CA GLU A 4 27.25 16.90 -1.06
C GLU A 4 26.62 16.09 -2.20
N HIS A 5 27.34 16.02 -3.32
CA HIS A 5 26.99 15.24 -4.50
C HIS A 5 28.11 14.22 -4.68
N GLU A 6 27.96 13.08 -4.02
CA GLU A 6 28.75 11.87 -4.27
C GLU A 6 27.90 10.97 -5.17
N ASP A 7 28.35 10.76 -6.40
CA ASP A 7 27.78 9.78 -7.30
C ASP A 7 28.89 9.21 -8.20
N HIS A 8 28.82 7.89 -8.38
CA HIS A 8 29.49 7.04 -9.38
C HIS A 8 30.92 6.53 -9.11
N ASP A 9 30.95 5.42 -8.38
CA ASP A 9 31.87 4.30 -8.61
C ASP A 9 31.59 3.67 -9.99
N ASP A 10 32.52 3.81 -10.93
CA ASP A 10 32.53 3.10 -12.22
C ASP A 10 33.58 1.99 -12.19
N ASP A 11 33.08 0.77 -12.03
CA ASP A 11 33.82 -0.49 -11.89
C ASP A 11 34.33 -0.96 -13.28
N HIS A 12 35.56 -0.60 -13.64
CA HIS A 12 36.20 -1.05 -14.90
C HIS A 12 36.93 -2.38 -14.70
N VAL A 13 36.24 -3.48 -14.99
CA VAL A 13 36.80 -4.84 -15.04
C VAL A 13 37.45 -5.14 -16.40
N HIS A 14 38.69 -5.62 -16.33
CA HIS A 14 39.59 -6.04 -17.41
C HIS A 14 39.02 -7.04 -18.42
N GLY A 15 39.20 -6.78 -19.73
CA GLY A 15 39.24 -7.79 -20.78
C GLY A 15 40.68 -8.28 -21.04
N PRO A 16 40.94 -9.59 -21.21
CA PRO A 16 42.30 -10.09 -21.42
C PRO A 16 42.77 -9.91 -22.88
N HIS A 17 43.95 -9.34 -23.04
CA HIS A 17 44.67 -9.21 -24.31
C HIS A 17 45.16 -10.59 -24.81
N SER A 18 44.88 -10.89 -26.07
CA SER A 18 45.46 -12.02 -26.81
C SER A 18 46.91 -11.74 -27.19
N PRO A 19 47.87 -12.66 -27.00
CA PRO A 19 49.21 -12.49 -27.53
C PRO A 19 49.33 -12.99 -28.98
N HIS A 20 50.03 -12.20 -29.78
CA HIS A 20 50.31 -12.40 -31.19
C HIS A 20 51.11 -13.69 -31.48
N SER A 21 50.70 -14.39 -32.53
CA SER A 21 51.45 -15.46 -33.19
C SER A 21 52.67 -14.89 -33.92
N HIS A 22 53.85 -15.42 -33.63
CA HIS A 22 55.02 -15.30 -34.51
C HIS A 22 55.53 -16.70 -34.85
N ALA A 23 55.48 -17.00 -36.14
CA ALA A 23 56.01 -18.20 -36.77
C ALA A 23 57.54 -18.23 -36.75
N ALA A 24 58.11 -19.40 -36.50
CA ALA A 24 59.49 -19.75 -36.85
C ALA A 24 59.46 -21.09 -37.62
N PRO A 25 60.24 -21.24 -38.72
CA PRO A 25 60.09 -22.35 -39.66
C PRO A 25 61.01 -23.55 -39.36
N ASP A 26 60.49 -24.71 -39.77
CA ASP A 26 61.14 -25.91 -40.29
C ASP A 26 62.45 -26.46 -39.70
N GLY A 27 62.36 -27.75 -39.33
CA GLY A 27 63.38 -28.70 -39.79
C GLY A 27 64.23 -29.38 -38.72
N VAL A 28 63.61 -30.14 -37.81
CA VAL A 28 64.26 -31.36 -37.27
C VAL A 28 63.20 -32.46 -37.18
N THR A 29 63.24 -33.40 -38.13
CA THR A 29 62.54 -34.68 -38.04
C THR A 29 63.10 -35.45 -36.84
N SER A 30 62.43 -35.33 -35.70
CA SER A 30 62.61 -36.26 -34.58
C SER A 30 62.14 -37.66 -35.00
N PRO A 31 62.90 -38.73 -34.71
CA PRO A 31 62.44 -40.09 -34.94
C PRO A 31 61.17 -40.37 -34.11
N PRO A 32 60.29 -41.30 -34.54
CA PRO A 32 59.09 -41.61 -33.78
C PRO A 32 59.49 -42.16 -32.41
N LEU A 33 59.15 -41.41 -31.36
CA LEU A 33 59.31 -41.85 -29.98
C LEU A 33 58.46 -43.11 -29.76
N PRO A 34 58.97 -44.14 -29.06
CA PRO A 34 58.15 -45.24 -28.61
C PRO A 34 57.04 -44.69 -27.71
N ALA A 35 55.81 -45.10 -28.00
CA ALA A 35 54.60 -44.72 -27.30
C ALA A 35 54.59 -45.25 -25.85
N ASN A 36 55.33 -44.61 -24.95
CA ASN A 36 55.00 -44.57 -23.52
C ASN A 36 55.83 -43.49 -22.81
N LEU A 37 55.25 -42.29 -22.67
CA LEU A 37 55.76 -41.26 -21.77
C LEU A 37 54.86 -41.26 -20.52
N PRO A 38 55.28 -41.86 -19.39
CA PRO A 38 54.61 -41.67 -18.12
C PRO A 38 54.90 -40.24 -17.63
N GLY A 39 54.08 -39.30 -18.10
CA GLY A 39 54.30 -37.87 -17.87
C GLY A 39 53.06 -36.99 -18.04
N GLN A 40 51.87 -37.59 -18.15
CA GLN A 40 50.64 -36.91 -17.77
C GLN A 40 50.38 -37.25 -16.31
N LEU A 41 49.89 -36.29 -15.53
CA LEU A 41 49.54 -36.39 -14.11
C LEU A 41 48.41 -37.41 -13.87
N ALA A 42 48.61 -38.65 -14.28
CA ALA A 42 47.81 -39.79 -13.93
C ALA A 42 48.19 -40.14 -12.49
N LEU A 43 47.25 -39.89 -11.58
CA LEU A 43 47.33 -40.30 -10.17
C LEU A 43 47.98 -41.68 -10.06
N LEU A 44 49.04 -41.77 -9.25
CA LEU A 44 49.73 -43.04 -9.00
C LEU A 44 48.71 -44.02 -8.40
N THR A 45 48.36 -45.06 -9.16
CA THR A 45 47.52 -46.16 -8.67
C THR A 45 48.41 -47.28 -8.15
N ALA A 46 47.90 -48.08 -7.22
CA ALA A 46 48.62 -49.25 -6.73
C ALA A 46 49.04 -50.18 -7.88
N THR A 47 48.15 -50.41 -8.85
CA THR A 47 48.43 -51.20 -10.06
C THR A 47 49.49 -50.57 -10.97
N ALA A 48 49.54 -49.24 -11.07
CA ALA A 48 50.59 -48.56 -11.84
C ALA A 48 51.97 -48.72 -11.19
N VAL A 49 52.05 -48.71 -9.85
CA VAL A 49 53.28 -49.01 -9.11
C VAL A 49 53.70 -50.46 -9.29
N HIS A 50 52.73 -51.38 -9.25
CA HIS A 50 52.97 -52.82 -9.44
C HIS A 50 53.54 -53.16 -10.82
N HIS A 51 53.06 -52.49 -11.88
CA HIS A 51 53.51 -52.73 -13.26
C HIS A 51 54.72 -51.87 -13.67
N GLN A 52 55.27 -51.05 -12.77
CA GLN A 52 56.35 -50.14 -13.11
C GLN A 52 57.67 -50.91 -13.33
N VAL A 53 58.26 -50.75 -14.51
CA VAL A 53 59.55 -51.36 -14.86
C VAL A 53 60.63 -50.28 -14.92
N PHE A 54 61.76 -50.52 -14.24
CA PHE A 54 62.93 -49.64 -14.26
C PHE A 54 64.06 -50.23 -15.12
N THR A 55 64.79 -49.38 -15.83
CA THR A 55 65.96 -49.78 -16.63
C THR A 55 67.20 -49.98 -15.75
N VAL A 56 67.89 -51.12 -15.89
CA VAL A 56 69.11 -51.44 -15.12
C VAL A 56 70.38 -50.84 -15.74
N VAL A 57 71.26 -50.26 -14.93
CA VAL A 57 72.52 -49.63 -15.38
C VAL A 57 73.71 -50.54 -15.07
N ARG A 58 74.58 -50.82 -16.06
CA ARG A 58 75.68 -51.82 -15.96
C ARG A 58 77.07 -51.25 -15.67
N LEU A 59 77.24 -49.92 -15.75
CA LEU A 59 78.55 -49.24 -15.72
C LEU A 59 78.68 -48.17 -14.61
N ARG A 60 77.66 -48.00 -13.76
CA ARG A 60 77.63 -47.07 -12.61
C ARG A 60 76.92 -47.72 -11.43
N SER A 61 77.20 -47.26 -10.21
CA SER A 61 76.45 -47.66 -9.01
C SER A 61 74.97 -47.35 -9.17
N GLY A 62 74.12 -48.37 -9.02
CA GLY A 62 72.66 -48.30 -9.07
C GLY A 62 72.04 -48.70 -7.72
N TYR A 63 70.72 -48.56 -7.62
CA TYR A 63 69.96 -49.03 -6.46
C TYR A 63 69.95 -50.56 -6.36
N ASP A 64 69.83 -51.08 -5.14
CA ASP A 64 69.58 -52.52 -4.91
C ASP A 64 68.14 -52.86 -5.32
N LEU A 65 68.00 -53.79 -6.26
CA LEU A 65 66.70 -54.25 -6.78
C LEU A 65 65.80 -54.78 -5.67
N ALA A 66 66.34 -55.54 -4.71
CA ALA A 66 65.55 -56.13 -3.63
C ALA A 66 65.02 -55.05 -2.67
N GLU A 67 65.79 -54.00 -2.43
CA GLU A 67 65.39 -52.88 -1.59
C GLU A 67 64.32 -52.01 -2.28
N VAL A 68 64.49 -51.75 -3.59
CA VAL A 68 63.51 -51.02 -4.40
C VAL A 68 62.19 -51.80 -4.47
N ASP A 69 62.21 -53.10 -4.72
CA ASP A 69 60.99 -53.93 -4.76
C ASP A 69 60.26 -53.93 -3.40
N ALA A 70 61.01 -54.08 -2.30
CA ALA A 70 60.44 -54.01 -0.95
C ALA A 70 59.84 -52.64 -0.62
N PHE A 71 60.43 -51.56 -1.14
CA PHE A 71 59.87 -50.21 -1.02
C PHE A 71 58.59 -50.06 -1.86
N LEU A 72 58.59 -50.50 -3.12
CA LEU A 72 57.43 -50.43 -4.01
C LEU A 72 56.24 -51.23 -3.46
N ALA A 73 56.46 -52.39 -2.84
CA ALA A 73 55.39 -53.15 -2.18
C ALA A 73 54.73 -52.38 -1.02
N ARG A 74 55.51 -51.64 -0.23
CA ARG A 74 54.97 -50.75 0.83
C ARG A 74 54.21 -49.58 0.23
N VAL A 75 54.72 -48.98 -0.85
CA VAL A 75 54.04 -47.91 -1.57
C VAL A 75 52.71 -48.39 -2.15
N GLU A 76 52.69 -49.55 -2.81
CA GLU A 76 51.49 -50.18 -3.38
C GLU A 76 50.41 -50.42 -2.31
N THR A 77 50.81 -51.01 -1.17
CA THR A 77 49.92 -51.26 -0.03
C THR A 77 49.35 -49.95 0.52
N THR A 78 50.21 -48.96 0.72
CA THR A 78 49.81 -47.65 1.27
C THR A 78 48.88 -46.91 0.31
N LEU A 79 49.16 -46.94 -1.00
CA LEU A 79 48.30 -46.32 -2.02
C LEU A 79 46.92 -46.99 -2.08
N SER A 80 46.86 -48.31 -1.96
CA SER A 80 45.60 -49.06 -1.94
C SER A 80 44.73 -48.65 -0.74
N LEU A 81 45.33 -48.58 0.45
CA LEU A 81 44.66 -48.12 1.67
C LEU A 81 44.19 -46.68 1.55
N LEU A 82 45.06 -45.77 1.10
CA LEU A 82 44.71 -44.36 0.91
C LEU A 82 43.56 -44.17 -0.09
N TRP A 83 43.50 -44.97 -1.15
CA TRP A 83 42.39 -44.91 -2.11
C TRP A 83 41.07 -45.39 -1.48
N GLN A 84 41.10 -46.46 -0.70
CA GLN A 84 39.92 -46.96 0.02
C GLN A 84 39.44 -45.96 1.06
N ASP A 85 40.35 -45.42 1.88
CA ASP A 85 40.04 -44.42 2.89
C ASP A 85 39.51 -43.14 2.25
N ASN A 86 40.10 -42.68 1.15
CA ASN A 86 39.62 -41.50 0.45
C ASN A 86 38.22 -41.71 -0.15
N ALA A 87 37.94 -42.88 -0.72
CA ALA A 87 36.61 -43.24 -1.20
C ALA A 87 35.58 -43.26 -0.06
N GLN A 88 35.93 -43.87 1.07
CA GLN A 88 35.07 -43.92 2.25
C GLN A 88 34.82 -42.52 2.84
N LEU A 89 35.86 -41.69 2.95
CA LEU A 89 35.74 -40.32 3.44
C LEU A 89 34.86 -39.48 2.51
N ARG A 90 35.01 -39.60 1.19
CA ARG A 90 34.15 -38.92 0.21
C ARG A 90 32.69 -39.35 0.35
N GLU A 91 32.42 -40.64 0.58
CA GLU A 91 31.06 -41.12 0.82
C GLU A 91 30.47 -40.52 2.09
N ARG A 92 31.23 -40.49 3.19
CA ARG A 92 30.79 -39.89 4.45
C ARG A 92 30.52 -38.40 4.33
N VAL A 93 31.39 -37.66 3.62
CA VAL A 93 31.18 -36.24 3.33
C VAL A 93 29.89 -36.05 2.54
N ARG A 94 29.69 -36.81 1.45
CA ARG A 94 28.47 -36.73 0.65
C ARG A 94 27.21 -37.03 1.46
N ALA A 95 27.22 -38.08 2.28
CA ALA A 95 26.10 -38.43 3.14
C ALA A 95 25.78 -37.32 4.15
N THR A 96 26.82 -36.68 4.71
CA THR A 96 26.66 -35.56 5.64
C THR A 96 26.10 -34.33 4.92
N GLU A 97 26.64 -33.97 3.75
CA GLU A 97 26.16 -32.85 2.92
C GLU A 97 24.70 -33.03 2.50
N VAL A 98 24.28 -34.26 2.16
CA VAL A 98 22.88 -34.56 1.83
C VAL A 98 21.98 -34.41 3.06
N SER A 99 22.42 -34.89 4.24
CA SER A 99 21.66 -34.75 5.48
C SER A 99 21.50 -33.27 5.88
N THR A 100 22.59 -32.51 5.88
CA THR A 100 22.57 -31.08 6.22
C THR A 100 21.79 -30.26 5.19
N GLY A 101 21.89 -30.60 3.91
CA GLY A 101 21.06 -30.03 2.84
C GLY A 101 19.57 -30.26 3.06
N ALA A 102 19.17 -31.49 3.43
CA ALA A 102 17.78 -31.80 3.74
C ALA A 102 17.27 -31.07 5.00
N GLU A 103 18.09 -31.01 6.05
CA GLU A 103 17.76 -30.32 7.31
C GLU A 103 17.62 -28.80 7.11
N THR A 104 18.52 -28.18 6.36
CA THR A 104 18.47 -26.74 6.05
C THR A 104 17.25 -26.40 5.20
N LEU A 105 16.92 -27.23 4.20
CA LEU A 105 15.71 -27.05 3.41
C LEU A 105 14.44 -27.19 4.26
N ALA A 106 14.37 -28.18 5.16
CA ALA A 106 13.24 -28.36 6.07
C ALA A 106 13.11 -27.20 7.06
N ALA A 107 14.22 -26.67 7.58
CA ALA A 107 14.23 -25.49 8.43
C ALA A 107 13.76 -24.23 7.67
N ALA A 108 14.23 -24.03 6.43
CA ALA A 108 13.80 -22.93 5.58
C ALA A 108 12.30 -23.02 5.26
N HIS A 109 11.78 -24.21 4.97
CA HIS A 109 10.34 -24.41 4.76
C HIS A 109 9.52 -24.10 6.01
N ARG A 110 9.92 -24.56 7.20
CA ARG A 110 9.22 -24.23 8.45
C ARG A 110 9.24 -22.72 8.71
N ALA A 111 10.39 -22.07 8.57
CA ALA A 111 10.49 -20.62 8.75
C ALA A 111 9.60 -19.86 7.76
N ALA A 112 9.52 -20.30 6.51
CA ALA A 112 8.64 -19.71 5.51
C ALA A 112 7.15 -19.93 5.84
N GLN A 113 6.77 -21.11 6.34
CA GLN A 113 5.40 -21.40 6.78
C GLN A 113 5.01 -20.55 7.98
N GLU A 114 5.88 -20.44 9.00
CA GLU A 114 5.66 -19.59 10.17
C GLU A 114 5.51 -18.11 9.79
N ALA A 115 6.36 -17.61 8.88
CA ALA A 115 6.26 -16.24 8.39
C ALA A 115 4.96 -16.00 7.62
N LEU A 116 4.52 -16.97 6.80
CA LEU A 116 3.26 -16.88 6.07
C LEU A 116 2.06 -16.86 7.02
N GLU A 117 2.05 -17.73 8.03
CA GLU A 117 0.98 -17.78 9.03
C GLU A 117 0.91 -16.49 9.84
N ALA A 118 2.05 -15.95 10.26
CA ALA A 118 2.13 -14.67 10.95
C ALA A 118 1.57 -13.53 10.08
N ALA A 119 1.99 -13.44 8.81
CA ALA A 119 1.51 -12.44 7.86
C ALA A 119 -0.01 -12.58 7.60
N GLN A 120 -0.52 -13.80 7.45
CA GLN A 120 -1.95 -14.06 7.29
C GLN A 120 -2.74 -13.64 8.53
N HIS A 121 -2.22 -13.92 9.72
CA HIS A 121 -2.86 -13.52 10.97
C HIS A 121 -2.93 -12.00 11.09
N GLU A 122 -1.83 -11.30 10.82
CA GLU A 122 -1.79 -9.83 10.82
C GLU A 122 -2.77 -9.23 9.80
N ALA A 123 -2.80 -9.76 8.56
CA ALA A 123 -3.75 -9.32 7.55
C ALA A 123 -5.21 -9.49 8.00
N ARG A 124 -5.55 -10.62 8.64
CA ARG A 124 -6.89 -10.85 9.20
C ARG A 124 -7.22 -9.85 10.32
N GLN A 125 -6.25 -9.51 11.15
CA GLN A 125 -6.44 -8.51 12.21
C GLN A 125 -6.73 -7.12 11.62
N ILE A 126 -5.97 -6.70 10.61
CA ILE A 126 -6.16 -5.42 9.91
C ILE A 126 -7.54 -5.36 9.25
N LEU A 127 -7.98 -6.44 8.59
CA LEU A 127 -9.32 -6.51 8.01
C LEU A 127 -10.41 -6.43 9.09
N ALA A 128 -10.22 -7.11 10.23
CA ALA A 128 -11.19 -7.10 11.33
C ALA A 128 -11.28 -5.73 12.03
N THR A 129 -10.19 -4.97 12.12
CA THR A 129 -10.23 -3.59 12.63
C THR A 129 -10.91 -2.67 11.61
N ALA A 130 -10.51 -2.74 10.34
CA ALA A 130 -11.10 -1.93 9.28
C ALA A 130 -12.62 -2.15 9.16
N HIS A 131 -13.10 -3.39 9.25
CA HIS A 131 -14.53 -3.68 9.24
C HIS A 131 -15.27 -3.09 10.44
N ARG A 132 -14.71 -3.17 11.65
CA ARG A 132 -15.31 -2.56 12.84
C ARG A 132 -15.37 -1.04 12.74
N ASP A 133 -14.30 -0.43 12.25
CA ASP A 133 -14.24 1.02 12.06
C ASP A 133 -15.23 1.49 10.99
N ALA A 134 -15.34 0.75 9.87
CA ALA A 134 -16.32 1.03 8.82
C ALA A 134 -17.76 0.93 9.33
N GLU A 135 -18.07 -0.10 10.13
CA GLU A 135 -19.40 -0.28 10.70
C GLU A 135 -19.74 0.81 11.73
N ARG A 136 -18.77 1.21 12.58
CA ARG A 136 -18.94 2.36 13.48
C ARG A 136 -19.25 3.62 12.69
N LEU A 137 -18.47 3.91 11.65
CA LEU A 137 -18.66 5.10 10.83
C LEU A 137 -20.03 5.09 10.12
N ARG A 138 -20.47 3.92 9.64
CA ARG A 138 -21.80 3.76 9.04
C ARG A 138 -22.91 4.08 10.04
N GLN A 139 -22.83 3.53 11.25
CA GLN A 139 -23.81 3.79 12.31
C GLN A 139 -23.83 5.25 12.74
N GLU A 140 -22.67 5.88 12.87
CA GLU A 140 -22.55 7.31 13.16
C GLU A 140 -23.21 8.14 12.06
N ALA A 141 -22.92 7.86 10.78
CA ALA A 141 -23.52 8.55 9.65
C ALA A 141 -25.05 8.36 9.58
N GLU A 142 -25.54 7.15 9.83
CA GLU A 142 -26.99 6.85 9.86
C GLU A 142 -27.68 7.59 11.00
N SER A 143 -27.09 7.59 12.21
CA SER A 143 -27.65 8.32 13.35
C SER A 143 -27.66 9.84 13.13
N ALA A 144 -26.59 10.40 12.54
CA ALA A 144 -26.50 11.81 12.18
C ALA A 144 -27.53 12.19 11.10
N ALA A 145 -27.68 11.36 10.06
CA ALA A 145 -28.68 11.58 9.00
C ALA A 145 -30.11 11.50 9.56
N GLY A 146 -30.37 10.56 10.46
CA GLY A 146 -31.65 10.45 11.17
C GLY A 146 -31.95 11.69 12.01
N ALA A 147 -30.97 12.16 12.80
CA ALA A 147 -31.10 13.36 13.61
C ALA A 147 -31.35 14.62 12.75
N LEU A 148 -30.64 14.78 11.64
CA LEU A 148 -30.84 15.89 10.70
C LEU A 148 -32.24 15.88 10.08
N THR A 149 -32.72 14.69 9.70
CA THR A 149 -34.08 14.53 9.15
C THR A 149 -35.14 14.89 10.18
N GLN A 150 -34.97 14.44 11.42
CA GLN A 150 -35.89 14.77 12.52
C GLN A 150 -35.87 16.27 12.83
N ALA A 151 -34.70 16.89 12.91
CA ALA A 151 -34.57 18.33 13.12
C ALA A 151 -35.25 19.14 12.01
N THR A 152 -35.04 18.75 10.75
CA THR A 152 -35.70 19.37 9.59
C THR A 152 -37.21 19.26 9.69
N ARG A 153 -37.72 18.08 10.07
CA ARG A 153 -39.15 17.84 10.27
C ARG A 153 -39.72 18.69 11.40
N GLN A 154 -39.02 18.80 12.53
CA GLN A 154 -39.44 19.64 13.65
C GLN A 154 -39.56 21.11 13.23
N THR A 155 -38.58 21.63 12.49
CA THR A 155 -38.64 23.00 11.97
C THR A 155 -39.83 23.19 11.02
N LEU A 156 -40.13 22.22 10.16
CA LEU A 156 -41.31 22.29 9.29
C LEU A 156 -42.62 22.29 10.09
N ASP A 157 -42.73 21.43 11.11
CA ASP A 157 -43.90 21.36 11.98
C ASP A 157 -44.09 22.67 12.77
N GLU A 158 -43.02 23.27 13.27
CA GLU A 158 -43.03 24.59 13.91
C GLU A 158 -43.50 25.68 12.94
N GLN A 159 -42.94 25.74 11.73
CA GLN A 159 -43.32 26.71 10.71
C GLN A 159 -44.79 26.57 10.31
N LEU A 160 -45.29 25.35 10.15
CA LEU A 160 -46.70 25.09 9.89
C LEU A 160 -47.58 25.59 11.04
N GLY A 161 -47.21 25.29 12.29
CA GLY A 161 -47.93 25.81 13.46
C GLY A 161 -47.96 27.35 13.53
N HIS A 162 -46.84 28.01 13.19
CA HIS A 162 -46.78 29.47 13.11
C HIS A 162 -47.71 30.03 12.01
N LEU A 163 -47.74 29.41 10.83
CA LEU A 163 -48.63 29.80 9.73
C LEU A 163 -50.09 29.60 10.08
N GLU A 164 -50.45 28.45 10.67
CA GLU A 164 -51.80 28.17 11.14
C GLU A 164 -52.27 29.21 12.15
N HIS A 165 -51.42 29.54 13.14
CA HIS A 165 -51.74 30.57 14.11
C HIS A 165 -51.97 31.93 13.44
N ALA A 166 -51.08 32.35 12.54
CA ALA A 166 -51.20 33.61 11.82
C ALA A 166 -52.50 33.70 10.99
N ILE A 167 -52.88 32.61 10.31
CA ILE A 167 -54.14 32.54 9.56
C ILE A 167 -55.34 32.72 10.50
N THR A 168 -55.35 32.03 11.65
CA THR A 168 -56.45 32.17 12.62
C THR A 168 -56.53 33.57 13.25
N ASP A 169 -55.38 34.20 13.54
CA ASP A 169 -55.29 35.57 14.02
C ASP A 169 -55.84 36.57 13.00
N GLN A 170 -55.42 36.45 11.73
CA GLN A 170 -55.91 37.30 10.64
C GLN A 170 -57.43 37.16 10.45
N GLY A 171 -57.95 35.93 10.52
CA GLY A 171 -59.38 35.67 10.47
C GLY A 171 -60.14 36.39 11.59
N ARG A 172 -59.66 36.28 12.83
CA ARG A 172 -60.23 37.00 13.99
C ARG A 172 -60.15 38.52 13.82
N HIS A 173 -59.02 39.04 13.35
CA HIS A 173 -58.84 40.47 13.13
C HIS A 173 -59.79 41.02 12.06
N LEU A 174 -59.96 40.32 10.93
CA LEU A 174 -60.89 40.71 9.88
C LEU A 174 -62.34 40.69 10.38
N GLN A 175 -62.73 39.64 11.11
CA GLN A 175 -64.06 39.56 11.71
C GLN A 175 -64.31 40.71 12.69
N HIS A 176 -63.36 41.00 13.57
CA HIS A 176 -63.45 42.13 14.49
C HIS A 176 -63.55 43.46 13.74
N ASN A 177 -62.74 43.68 12.70
CA ASN A 177 -62.78 44.90 11.90
C ASN A 177 -64.14 45.10 11.22
N LEU A 178 -64.67 44.06 10.57
CA LEU A 178 -65.99 44.09 9.95
C LEU A 178 -67.10 44.34 10.97
N HIS A 179 -67.03 43.69 12.13
CA HIS A 179 -67.99 43.91 13.22
C HIS A 179 -67.98 45.37 13.70
N THR A 180 -66.78 45.93 13.91
CA THR A 180 -66.58 47.32 14.31
C THR A 180 -67.10 48.28 13.23
N GLN A 181 -66.80 48.04 11.94
CA GLN A 181 -67.34 48.85 10.83
C GLN A 181 -68.87 48.80 10.75
N LEU A 182 -69.48 47.62 10.89
CA LEU A 182 -70.94 47.48 10.94
C LEU A 182 -71.53 48.22 12.15
N GLY A 183 -70.87 48.18 13.30
CA GLY A 183 -71.24 48.96 14.48
C GLY A 183 -71.21 50.47 14.21
N HIS A 184 -70.15 50.97 13.57
CA HIS A 184 -70.03 52.37 13.18
C HIS A 184 -71.10 52.79 12.17
N LEU A 185 -71.37 51.98 11.15
CA LEU A 185 -72.43 52.25 10.17
C LEU A 185 -73.80 52.29 10.84
N ARG A 186 -74.07 51.36 11.76
CA ARG A 186 -75.30 51.34 12.53
C ARG A 186 -75.46 52.58 13.40
N ALA A 187 -74.40 52.99 14.10
CA ALA A 187 -74.39 54.21 14.90
C ALA A 187 -74.57 55.47 14.03
N ALA A 188 -73.95 55.52 12.85
CA ALA A 188 -74.12 56.64 11.91
C ALA A 188 -75.56 56.72 11.37
N LEU A 189 -76.17 55.57 11.06
CA LEU A 189 -77.59 55.51 10.71
C LEU A 189 -78.47 55.98 11.87
N GLU A 190 -78.17 55.56 13.10
CA GLU A 190 -78.90 55.98 14.31
C GLU A 190 -78.80 57.49 14.57
N GLN A 191 -77.63 58.09 14.34
CA GLN A 191 -77.42 59.54 14.40
C GLN A 191 -78.25 60.29 13.35
N LEU A 192 -78.29 59.79 12.11
CA LEU A 192 -79.11 60.37 11.04
C LEU A 192 -80.61 60.24 11.36
N THR A 193 -81.06 59.12 11.92
CA THR A 193 -82.47 58.96 12.34
C THR A 193 -82.83 59.80 13.57
N THR A 194 -81.86 60.07 14.45
CA THR A 194 -82.04 60.96 15.62
C THR A 194 -82.12 62.43 15.19
N HIS A 195 -81.44 62.79 14.10
CA HIS A 195 -81.47 64.15 13.54
C HIS A 195 -82.77 64.47 12.76
N ASP A 196 -83.63 63.48 12.50
CA ASP A 196 -84.90 63.64 11.76
C ASP A 196 -86.12 63.88 12.69
N HIS A 197 -85.89 64.25 13.96
CA HIS A 197 -86.94 64.69 14.90
C HIS A 197 -86.83 66.21 15.18
N PRO A 198 -87.80 67.05 14.75
CA PRO A 198 -87.80 68.50 15.06
C PRO A 198 -88.35 68.73 16.49
N PRO A 199 -88.08 69.88 17.17
CA PRO A 199 -88.08 71.21 16.56
C PRO A 199 -87.00 72.22 17.02
N GLY A 200 -86.76 73.21 16.15
CA GLY A 200 -86.53 74.60 16.59
C GLY A 200 -85.09 75.11 16.65
N HIS A 201 -84.66 75.71 15.53
CA HIS A 201 -83.83 76.92 15.37
C HIS A 201 -82.55 77.18 16.19
N GLY A 202 -81.47 77.45 15.44
CA GLY A 202 -80.32 78.28 15.84
C GLY A 202 -79.00 77.71 15.30
N ALA A 203 -78.66 77.92 14.03
CA ALA A 203 -77.77 79.01 13.58
C ALA A 203 -76.40 79.05 14.30
N HIS A 204 -75.33 78.69 13.57
CA HIS A 204 -73.99 79.31 13.45
C HIS A 204 -73.02 78.22 12.93
N GLU A 205 -72.67 78.17 11.64
CA GLU A 205 -71.72 79.05 10.93
C GLU A 205 -70.29 78.46 10.91
N ALA A 206 -69.83 78.13 9.69
CA ALA A 206 -68.46 78.20 9.15
C ALA A 206 -67.35 77.33 9.82
N ALA A 207 -66.34 76.78 9.15
CA ALA A 207 -65.92 76.69 7.75
C ALA A 207 -64.66 75.78 7.68
N SER A 208 -64.25 75.47 6.44
CA SER A 208 -62.89 75.10 6.00
C SER A 208 -62.54 73.62 5.82
N SER A 209 -62.78 73.17 4.59
CA SER A 209 -61.82 72.37 3.80
C SER A 209 -60.91 73.33 3.00
N PRO A 210 -59.90 72.91 2.20
CA PRO A 210 -59.21 71.60 2.09
C PRO A 210 -57.66 71.74 1.94
N ARG A 211 -56.91 70.62 1.87
CA ARG A 211 -56.03 70.25 0.71
C ARG A 211 -55.09 69.04 0.97
N PRO A 212 -54.58 68.38 -0.10
CA PRO A 212 -54.07 67.01 -0.09
C PRO A 212 -52.53 66.92 -0.22
N PHE A 213 -51.93 65.78 0.14
CA PHE A 213 -50.68 65.33 -0.50
C PHE A 213 -50.43 63.83 -0.36
N SER A 214 -50.00 63.23 -1.48
CA SER A 214 -49.70 61.83 -1.71
C SER A 214 -48.44 61.34 -1.01
N ALA A 215 -48.39 60.05 -0.62
CA ALA A 215 -47.15 59.28 -0.56
C ALA A 215 -47.43 57.78 -0.74
N GLN A 216 -46.82 57.19 -1.77
CA GLN A 216 -46.80 55.76 -2.10
C GLN A 216 -45.98 54.94 -1.09
N PRO A 217 -46.15 53.59 -1.05
CA PRO A 217 -45.31 52.69 -0.26
C PRO A 217 -44.03 52.32 -1.03
N HIS A 218 -42.88 52.31 -0.35
CA HIS A 218 -41.64 51.76 -0.88
C HIS A 218 -41.38 50.38 -0.24
N LEU A 219 -41.23 49.36 -1.09
CA LEU A 219 -40.72 48.04 -0.76
C LEU A 219 -39.18 48.10 -0.67
N PRO A 220 -38.52 47.41 0.27
CA PRO A 220 -37.12 47.05 0.11
C PRO A 220 -36.99 45.74 -0.68
N VAL A 221 -36.33 45.81 -1.83
CA VAL A 221 -35.78 44.66 -2.57
C VAL A 221 -34.66 44.05 -1.70
N ARG A 222 -34.79 42.78 -1.33
CA ARG A 222 -33.68 42.00 -0.77
C ARG A 222 -32.88 41.44 -1.93
N ASP A 223 -31.63 41.85 -1.97
CA ASP A 223 -30.57 41.39 -2.86
C ASP A 223 -30.38 39.87 -2.72
N THR A 224 -30.36 39.17 -3.84
CA THR A 224 -30.03 37.75 -3.97
C THR A 224 -28.88 37.63 -4.97
N ALA A 225 -27.65 37.74 -4.47
CA ALA A 225 -26.38 37.26 -5.03
C ALA A 225 -25.35 37.50 -3.91
N ASP A 226 -24.55 36.57 -3.41
CA ASP A 226 -23.53 35.73 -4.05
C ASP A 226 -23.08 34.75 -2.94
N ARG A 227 -23.33 33.44 -2.94
CA ARG A 227 -22.63 32.36 -3.65
C ARG A 227 -21.15 32.63 -3.96
N HIS A 228 -20.27 32.46 -2.99
CA HIS A 228 -19.01 31.72 -3.15
C HIS A 228 -18.48 31.22 -1.81
#